data_AF-A0A1V3XTR9-F1
#
_entry.id   AF-A0A1V3XTR9-F1
#
_cell.length_a   1.000
_cell.length_b   1.000
_cell.length_c   1.000
_cell.angle_alpha   90.00
_cell.angle_beta   90.00
_cell.angle_gamma   90.00
#
_symmetry.space_group_name_H-M   'P 1'
#
loop_
_entity.id
_entity.type
_entity.pdbx_description
1 polymer ?
#
loop_
_entity_poly.entity_id
_entity_poly.type
_entity_poly.pdbx_seq_one_letter_code
_entity_poly.pdbx_strand_id
1 'polypeptide(L)'
;MHHGGTAFSEQISCSARNQGSSLPAHTEAPGYRLESRSDTHDESTFRRLAHELRRRCARDDGWLGGMFPGDDAALTALAAEPDGTGWRWQTWHLYPTGSGGSVVYTASRWQP
;
A
#
# COMPACT_ATOMS: atom_id res chain seq x y z
N MET A 1 1.11 0.10 -14.55
CA MET A 1 2.52 -0.20 -14.82
C MET A 1 2.67 -0.63 -16.27
N HIS A 2 3.73 -0.18 -16.95
CA HIS A 2 4.02 -0.57 -18.34
C HIS A 2 5.30 -1.42 -18.35
N HIS A 3 5.28 -2.58 -19.00
CA HIS A 3 6.48 -3.39 -19.25
C HIS A 3 6.31 -4.14 -20.57
N GLY A 4 7.30 -4.05 -21.47
CA GLY A 4 7.32 -4.82 -22.72
C GLY A 4 6.12 -4.59 -23.68
N GLY A 5 5.45 -3.44 -23.61
CA GLY A 5 4.28 -3.12 -24.45
C GLY A 5 2.92 -3.47 -23.83
N THR A 6 2.90 -4.12 -22.66
CA THR A 6 1.67 -4.44 -21.92
C THR A 6 1.42 -3.42 -20.81
N ALA A 7 0.19 -2.93 -20.71
CA ALA A 7 -0.27 -2.04 -19.66
C ALA A 7 -1.13 -2.79 -18.66
N PHE A 8 -0.78 -2.71 -17.38
CA PHE A 8 -1.56 -3.26 -16.27
C PHE A 8 -1.95 -2.16 -15.29
N SER A 9 -3.17 -2.22 -14.74
CA SER A 9 -3.65 -1.31 -13.71
C SER A 9 -4.32 -2.08 -12.58
N GLU A 10 -3.91 -1.81 -11.35
CA GLU A 10 -4.55 -2.29 -10.13
C GLU A 10 -5.36 -1.14 -9.52
N GLN A 11 -6.56 -1.43 -9.02
CA GLN A 11 -7.38 -0.48 -8.27
C GLN A 11 -7.80 -1.10 -6.95
N ILE A 12 -7.37 -0.49 -5.84
CA ILE A 12 -7.73 -0.90 -4.49
C ILE A 12 -8.57 0.23 -3.89
N SER A 13 -9.80 -0.07 -3.46
CA SER A 13 -10.69 0.93 -2.90
C SER A 13 -11.26 0.48 -1.55
N CYS A 14 -11.14 1.35 -0.55
CA CYS A 14 -11.78 1.14 0.75
C CYS A 14 -13.30 1.39 0.71
N SER A 15 -13.82 2.03 -0.35
CA SER A 15 -15.24 2.32 -0.56
C SER A 15 -16.08 1.07 -0.89
N ALA A 16 -15.45 -0.05 -1.27
CA ALA A 16 -16.12 -1.34 -1.42
C ALA A 16 -16.78 -1.84 -0.12
N ARG A 17 -16.39 -1.31 1.05
CA ARG A 17 -17.07 -1.56 2.33
C ARG A 17 -18.55 -1.18 2.31
N ASN A 18 -18.96 -0.17 1.53
CA ASN A 18 -20.37 0.21 1.38
C ASN A 18 -21.18 -0.81 0.57
N GLN A 19 -20.51 -1.75 -0.11
CA GLN A 19 -21.12 -2.88 -0.84
C GLN A 19 -20.99 -4.21 -0.06
N GLY A 20 -20.53 -4.16 1.20
CA GLY A 20 -20.58 -5.29 2.12
C GLY A 20 -19.36 -6.23 2.14
N SER A 21 -18.32 -5.99 1.35
CA SER A 21 -17.09 -6.79 1.39
C SER A 21 -15.90 -6.01 1.96
N SER A 22 -15.18 -6.63 2.90
CA SER A 22 -13.85 -6.17 3.31
C SER A 22 -12.85 -6.44 2.18
N LEU A 23 -11.71 -5.74 2.23
CA LEU A 23 -10.60 -6.06 1.32
C LEU A 23 -10.19 -7.53 1.55
N PRO A 24 -10.17 -8.38 0.51
CA PRO A 24 -9.85 -9.78 0.69
C PRO A 24 -8.38 -9.92 1.11
N ALA A 25 -8.12 -10.80 2.07
CA ALA A 25 -6.75 -11.07 2.53
C ALA A 25 -5.85 -11.56 1.40
N HIS A 26 -6.44 -12.19 0.37
CA HIS A 26 -5.73 -12.71 -0.78
C HIS A 26 -6.64 -12.71 -2.03
N THR A 27 -6.07 -12.45 -3.19
CA THR A 27 -6.74 -12.56 -4.49
C THR A 27 -5.73 -12.96 -5.56
N GLU A 28 -6.14 -13.85 -6.46
CA GLU A 28 -5.33 -14.27 -7.62
C GLU A 28 -6.13 -14.19 -8.90
N ALA A 29 -5.43 -13.88 -9.98
CA ALA A 29 -5.88 -13.94 -11.36
C ALA A 29 -4.70 -14.36 -12.25
N PRO A 30 -4.90 -14.71 -13.53
CA PRO A 30 -3.79 -15.03 -14.41
C PRO A 30 -2.72 -13.92 -14.42
N GLY A 31 -1.50 -14.28 -14.02
CA GLY A 31 -0.38 -13.35 -13.94
C GLY A 31 -0.48 -12.31 -12.81
N TYR A 32 -1.45 -12.38 -11.90
CA TYR A 32 -1.63 -11.39 -10.84
C TYR A 32 -1.91 -12.04 -9.48
N ARG A 33 -1.24 -11.54 -8.45
CA ARG A 33 -1.49 -11.90 -7.05
C ARG A 33 -1.52 -10.64 -6.19
N LEU A 34 -2.47 -10.61 -5.27
CA LEU A 34 -2.60 -9.62 -4.21
C LEU A 34 -2.68 -10.34 -2.87
N GLU A 35 -1.94 -9.83 -1.90
CA GLU A 35 -2.15 -10.08 -0.47
C GLU A 35 -2.47 -8.76 0.21
N SER A 36 -3.37 -8.79 1.19
CA SER A 36 -3.71 -7.62 1.96
C SER A 36 -3.89 -7.92 3.45
N ARG A 37 -3.60 -6.93 4.28
CA ARG A 37 -3.87 -6.96 5.72
C ARG A 37 -4.29 -5.58 6.20
N SER A 38 -5.11 -5.56 7.24
CA SER A 38 -5.54 -4.35 7.92
C SER A 38 -5.30 -4.52 9.41
N ASP A 39 -4.34 -3.78 9.94
CA ASP A 39 -3.90 -3.86 11.33
C ASP A 39 -4.19 -2.55 12.06
N THR A 40 -4.42 -2.62 13.38
CA THR A 40 -4.48 -1.44 14.25
C THR A 40 -3.27 -1.41 15.15
N HIS A 41 -2.68 -0.22 15.32
CA HIS A 41 -1.49 -0.02 16.15
C HIS A 41 -1.76 1.04 17.21
N ASP A 42 -1.10 0.88 18.37
CA ASP A 42 -0.98 1.96 19.35
C ASP A 42 -0.21 3.16 18.78
N GLU A 43 -0.34 4.31 19.43
CA GLU A 43 0.29 5.56 19.01
C GLU A 43 1.80 5.43 18.77
N SER A 44 2.53 4.80 19.70
CA SER A 44 3.99 4.71 19.60
C SER A 44 4.43 3.92 18.36
N THR A 45 3.79 2.78 18.12
CA THR A 45 4.06 1.89 17.01
C THR A 45 3.65 2.52 15.69
N PHE A 46 2.48 3.16 15.67
CA PHE A 46 1.94 3.83 14.49
C PHE A 46 2.84 5.01 14.05
N ARG A 47 3.23 5.88 14.99
CA ARG A 47 4.11 7.04 14.71
C ARG A 47 5.49 6.59 14.22
N ARG A 48 6.05 5.53 14.81
CA ARG A 48 7.33 4.95 14.37
C ARG A 48 7.24 4.42 12.93
N LEU A 49 6.16 3.71 12.60
CA LEU A 49 5.93 3.21 11.25
C LEU A 49 5.80 4.35 10.24
N ALA A 50 5.00 5.37 10.56
CA ALA A 50 4.82 6.55 9.70
C ALA A 50 6.16 7.25 9.42
N HIS A 51 6.98 7.43 10.45
CA HIS A 51 8.30 8.05 10.31
C HIS A 51 9.23 7.20 9.42
N GLU A 52 9.26 5.89 9.61
CA GLU A 52 10.05 4.98 8.78
C GLU A 52 9.66 5.04 7.31
N LEU A 53 8.35 4.96 7.01
CA LEU A 53 7.85 5.04 5.65
C LEU A 53 8.19 6.38 4.99
N ARG A 54 8.02 7.50 5.72
CA ARG A 54 8.42 8.84 5.24
C ARG A 54 9.92 8.89 4.91
N ARG A 55 10.77 8.30 5.75
CA ARG A 55 12.22 8.26 5.50
C ARG A 55 12.55 7.49 4.23
N ARG A 56 11.93 6.32 4.01
CA ARG A 56 12.15 5.52 2.80
C ARG A 56 11.68 6.25 1.55
N CYS A 57 10.48 6.82 1.57
CA CYS A 57 9.98 7.63 0.47
C CYS A 57 10.87 8.83 0.12
N ALA A 58 11.67 9.34 1.08
CA ALA A 58 12.57 10.46 0.85
C ALA A 58 13.99 10.05 0.40
N ARG A 59 14.36 8.77 0.52
CA ARG A 59 15.76 8.32 0.39
C ARG A 59 15.97 7.16 -0.55
N ASP A 60 14.97 6.31 -0.73
CA ASP A 60 15.11 5.03 -1.40
C ASP A 60 14.50 5.13 -2.80
N ASP A 61 15.24 4.67 -3.81
CA ASP A 61 14.72 4.55 -5.17
C ASP A 61 13.56 3.54 -5.22
N GLY A 62 12.57 3.80 -6.09
CA GLY A 62 11.38 2.95 -6.22
C GLY A 62 10.33 3.18 -5.13
N TRP A 63 10.54 4.14 -4.22
CA TRP A 63 9.54 4.56 -3.24
C TRP A 63 8.83 5.84 -3.65
N LEU A 64 7.53 5.90 -3.38
CA LEU A 64 6.68 7.06 -3.56
C LEU A 64 5.82 7.25 -2.30
N GLY A 65 5.72 8.48 -1.80
CA GLY A 65 4.92 8.81 -0.62
C GLY A 65 4.06 10.04 -0.83
N GLY A 66 2.85 10.02 -0.27
CA GLY A 66 1.93 11.16 -0.22
C GLY A 66 1.42 11.37 1.19
N MET A 67 1.58 12.57 1.73
CA MET A 67 1.04 12.95 3.05
C MET A 67 -0.29 13.69 2.88
N PHE A 68 -1.20 13.49 3.83
CA PHE A 68 -2.52 14.10 3.82
C PHE A 68 -2.65 15.13 4.96
N PRO A 69 -3.43 16.20 4.75
CA PRO A 69 -3.64 17.20 5.79
C PRO A 69 -4.27 16.63 7.07
N GLY A 70 -4.02 17.29 8.20
CA GLY A 70 -4.66 17.02 9.49
C GLY A 70 -3.77 16.26 10.47
N ASP A 71 -2.89 15.38 10.00
CA ASP A 71 -1.95 14.66 10.84
C ASP A 71 -0.72 14.18 10.03
N ASP A 72 0.47 14.37 10.57
CA ASP A 72 1.76 14.06 9.93
C ASP A 72 2.03 12.56 9.69
N ALA A 73 1.20 11.70 10.28
CA ALA A 73 1.18 10.26 10.07
C ALA A 73 0.00 9.81 9.18
N ALA A 74 -0.82 10.73 8.68
CA ALA A 74 -1.74 10.45 7.57
C ALA A 74 -0.92 10.37 6.27
N LEU A 75 -0.61 9.14 5.86
CA LEU A 75 0.38 8.85 4.82
C LEU A 75 -0.12 7.72 3.92
N THR A 76 0.12 7.85 2.62
CA THR A 76 0.19 6.71 1.70
C THR A 76 1.62 6.53 1.23
N ALA A 77 2.14 5.32 1.29
CA ALA A 77 3.45 4.95 0.75
C ALA A 77 3.30 3.80 -0.25
N LEU A 78 4.13 3.80 -1.28
CA LEU A 78 4.24 2.75 -2.29
C LEU A 78 5.72 2.45 -2.50
N ALA A 79 6.07 1.17 -2.55
CA ALA A 79 7.38 0.70 -2.97
C ALA A 79 7.17 -0.24 -4.16
N ALA A 80 7.87 -0.02 -5.26
CA ALA A 80 7.75 -0.85 -6.45
C ALA A 80 9.11 -1.11 -7.08
N GLU A 81 9.25 -2.32 -7.62
CA GLU A 81 10.45 -2.72 -8.34
C GLU A 81 10.10 -3.69 -9.48
N PRO A 82 10.92 -3.74 -10.54
CA PRO A 82 10.77 -4.73 -11.60
C PRO A 82 10.87 -6.17 -11.06
N ASP A 83 10.09 -7.07 -11.63
CA ASP A 83 10.09 -8.50 -11.29
C ASP A 83 10.01 -9.34 -12.58
N GLY A 84 11.17 -9.56 -13.19
CA GLY A 84 11.26 -10.20 -14.51
C GLY A 84 10.66 -9.33 -15.60
N THR A 85 9.66 -9.85 -16.30
CA THR A 85 8.87 -9.10 -17.32
C THR A 85 7.73 -8.29 -16.71
N GLY A 86 7.58 -8.32 -15.39
CA GLY A 86 6.49 -7.69 -14.67
C GLY A 86 6.99 -6.80 -13.53
N TRP A 87 6.16 -6.70 -12.50
CA TRP A 87 6.39 -5.81 -11.36
C TRP A 87 5.94 -6.47 -10.07
N ARG A 88 6.59 -6.10 -8.97
CA ARG A 88 6.06 -6.30 -7.62
C ARG A 88 6.04 -4.97 -6.89
N TRP A 89 5.03 -4.79 -6.07
CA TRP A 89 4.88 -3.57 -5.29
C TRP A 89 4.21 -3.84 -3.96
N GLN A 90 4.43 -2.92 -3.02
CA GLN A 90 3.70 -2.87 -1.77
C GLN A 90 3.10 -1.48 -1.59
N THR A 91 1.95 -1.42 -0.93
CA THR A 91 1.34 -0.16 -0.51
C THR A 91 1.06 -0.16 0.98
N TRP A 92 1.15 1.03 1.59
CA TRP A 92 0.75 1.29 2.97
C TRP A 92 -0.17 2.50 2.97
N HIS A 93 -1.35 2.36 3.56
CA HIS A 93 -2.25 3.47 3.86
C HIS A 93 -2.41 3.60 5.37
N LEU A 94 -1.95 4.72 5.91
CA LEU A 94 -1.96 5.02 7.34
C LEU A 94 -3.10 5.99 7.66
N TYR A 95 -3.98 5.56 8.56
CA TYR A 95 -5.13 6.32 9.03
C TYR A 95 -4.99 6.60 10.53
N PRO A 96 -4.44 7.78 10.91
CA PRO A 96 -4.26 8.13 12.32
C PRO A 96 -5.59 8.28 13.04
N THR A 97 -5.56 7.96 14.34
CA THR A 97 -6.60 8.26 15.32
C THR A 97 -5.97 8.96 16.52
N GLY A 98 -6.79 9.43 17.47
CA GLY A 98 -6.28 10.12 18.66
C GLY A 98 -5.41 9.28 19.60
N SER A 99 -5.28 7.96 19.38
CA SER A 99 -4.53 7.04 20.25
C SER A 99 -3.71 6.00 19.48
N GLY A 100 -3.48 6.21 18.18
CA GLY A 100 -2.91 5.20 17.30
C GLY A 100 -3.32 5.38 15.86
N GLY A 101 -3.64 4.28 15.20
CA GLY A 101 -4.21 4.32 13.86
C GLY A 101 -4.38 2.94 13.25
N SER A 102 -5.06 2.91 12.11
CA SER A 102 -5.19 1.72 11.28
C SER A 102 -4.24 1.80 10.10
N VAL A 103 -3.68 0.65 9.71
CA VAL A 103 -2.78 0.51 8.58
C VAL A 103 -3.35 -0.54 7.64
N VAL A 104 -3.58 -0.14 6.40
CA VAL A 104 -3.87 -1.09 5.31
C VAL A 104 -2.59 -1.31 4.54
N TYR A 105 -2.16 -2.56 4.46
CA TYR A 105 -1.00 -2.98 3.68
C TYR A 105 -1.44 -3.90 2.56
N THR A 106 -0.88 -3.68 1.37
CA THR A 106 -0.97 -4.66 0.28
C THR A 106 0.41 -5.04 -0.23
N ALA A 107 0.52 -6.28 -0.70
CA ALA A 107 1.63 -6.76 -1.49
C ALA A 107 1.07 -7.36 -2.77
N SER A 108 1.52 -6.83 -3.90
CA SER A 108 1.01 -7.21 -5.20
C SER A 108 2.15 -7.61 -6.12
N ARG A 109 1.85 -8.54 -7.00
CA ARG A 109 2.75 -8.99 -8.06
C ARG A 109 1.97 -9.15 -9.33
N TRP A 110 2.52 -8.64 -10.42
CA TRP A 110 2.02 -8.88 -11.76
C TRP A 110 3.14 -9.38 -12.67
N GLN A 111 2.86 -10.40 -13.47
CA GLN A 111 3.72 -10.95 -14.51
C GLN A 111 2.87 -11.21 -15.76
N PRO A 112 3.16 -10.55 -16.90
CA PRO A 112 2.45 -10.75 -18.15
C PRO A 112 2.66 -12.14 -18.76
#